data_AF-A0A443VLZ0-F1
#
_entry.id   AF-A0A443VLZ0-F1
#
_cell.length_a   1.000
_cell.length_b   1.000
_cell.length_c   1.000
_cell.angle_alpha   90.00
_cell.angle_beta   90.00
_cell.angle_gamma   90.00
#
_symmetry.space_group_name_H-M   'P 1'
#
loop_
_entity.id
_entity.type
_entity.pdbx_description
1 polymer ?
#
loop_
_entity_poly.entity_id
_entity_poly.type
_entity_poly.pdbx_seq_one_letter_code
_entity_poly.pdbx_strand_id
1 'polypeptide(L)'
;MINPSEVGKSGEMVRLRTLESIWIQGRLQMWGRWSYIGGGSGGNMFNQLLASGKITKTAISQALRRMKKTGITKPELEAYFREILSGKNKSGLAFCTDDEGLKIDGVLGSVLVSPGHKALYAVLVERYRLRKSKRRIAEELQEKHPEWCYMTCRRRVDTWLSLAESMLYAPMCDAFGTNGDRFYLQSEPETA
;
A
#
# COMPACT_ATOMS: atom_id res chain seq x y z
N MET A 1 -12.06 -21.22 -16.36
CA MET A 1 -11.28 -19.98 -16.12
C MET A 1 -9.85 -20.41 -15.81
N ILE A 2 -8.96 -20.32 -16.78
CA ILE A 2 -7.57 -20.78 -16.67
C ILE A 2 -6.82 -19.70 -15.88
N ASN A 3 -6.51 -19.96 -14.61
CA ASN A 3 -5.58 -19.12 -13.86
C ASN A 3 -4.17 -19.52 -14.31
N PRO A 4 -3.38 -18.63 -14.93
CA PRO A 4 -1.99 -18.95 -15.20
C PRO A 4 -1.25 -19.01 -13.86
N SER A 5 -0.88 -20.21 -13.45
CA SER A 5 0.19 -20.44 -12.49
C SER A 5 1.50 -19.99 -13.12
N GLU A 6 1.77 -18.69 -13.10
CA GLU A 6 3.06 -18.15 -13.53
C GLU A 6 4.10 -18.44 -12.44
N VAL A 7 4.60 -19.67 -12.49
CA VAL A 7 5.90 -20.04 -11.93
C VAL A 7 6.97 -19.18 -12.61
N GLY A 8 7.54 -18.24 -11.85
CA GLY A 8 8.83 -17.65 -12.21
C GLY A 8 9.86 -18.76 -12.36
N LYS A 9 10.78 -18.61 -13.33
CA LYS A 9 11.86 -19.57 -13.57
C LYS A 9 12.62 -19.82 -12.26
N SER A 10 12.83 -21.10 -11.90
CA SER A 10 13.63 -21.51 -10.76
C SER A 10 15.01 -20.83 -10.83
N GLY A 11 15.26 -19.84 -9.97
CA GLY A 11 16.49 -19.05 -9.94
C GLY A 11 16.31 -17.52 -9.89
N GLU A 12 15.12 -16.96 -10.17
CA GLU A 12 14.84 -15.54 -9.91
C GLU A 12 14.56 -15.33 -8.41
N MET A 13 15.61 -15.18 -7.60
CA MET A 13 15.54 -15.08 -6.12
C MET A 13 14.72 -13.89 -5.55
N VAL A 14 14.08 -13.06 -6.38
CA VAL A 14 13.52 -11.76 -5.95
C VAL A 14 12.06 -11.54 -6.39
N ARG A 15 11.42 -12.48 -7.09
CA ARG A 15 10.05 -12.27 -7.60
C ARG A 15 9.00 -13.02 -6.79
N LEU A 16 8.12 -12.24 -6.16
CA LEU A 16 6.93 -12.74 -5.47
C LEU A 16 5.94 -13.40 -6.47
N ARG A 17 5.26 -14.45 -6.02
CA ARG A 17 4.11 -15.04 -6.74
C ARG A 17 2.97 -14.04 -6.79
N THR A 18 2.01 -14.27 -7.69
CA THR A 18 0.88 -13.36 -7.94
C THR A 18 0.08 -13.05 -6.66
N LEU A 19 -0.23 -14.06 -5.84
CA LEU A 19 -1.00 -13.85 -4.61
C LEU A 19 -0.19 -13.12 -3.52
N GLU A 20 1.09 -13.43 -3.40
CA GLU A 20 2.02 -12.77 -2.47
C GLU A 20 2.14 -11.28 -2.82
N SER A 21 2.30 -10.99 -4.12
CA SER A 21 2.33 -9.64 -4.68
C SER A 21 1.02 -8.90 -4.39
N ILE A 22 -0.14 -9.50 -4.68
CA ILE A 22 -1.45 -8.88 -4.42
C ILE A 22 -1.61 -8.58 -2.92
N TRP A 23 -1.19 -9.50 -2.06
CA TRP A 23 -1.30 -9.34 -0.62
C TRP A 23 -0.44 -8.20 -0.10
N ILE A 24 0.86 -8.17 -0.42
CA ILE A 24 1.77 -7.11 0.05
C ILE A 24 1.39 -5.75 -0.54
N GLN A 25 1.02 -5.70 -1.81
CA GLN A 25 0.55 -4.47 -2.45
C GLN A 25 -0.74 -3.97 -1.80
N GLY A 26 -1.66 -4.87 -1.42
CA GLY A 26 -2.85 -4.52 -0.66
C GLY A 26 -2.51 -3.89 0.70
N ARG A 27 -1.60 -4.50 1.46
CA ARG A 27 -1.12 -3.97 2.75
C ARG A 27 -0.47 -2.60 2.60
N LEU A 28 0.41 -2.43 1.60
CA LEU A 28 1.07 -1.16 1.33
C LEU A 28 0.10 -0.08 0.84
N GLN A 29 -0.95 -0.43 0.09
CA GLN A 29 -2.02 0.51 -0.29
C GLN A 29 -2.81 0.99 0.93
N MET A 30 -3.14 0.09 1.86
CA MET A 30 -3.81 0.42 3.12
C MET A 30 -2.94 1.35 3.97
N TRP A 31 -1.67 1.01 4.14
CA TRP A 31 -0.70 1.85 4.85
C TRP A 31 -0.48 3.21 4.19
N GLY A 32 -0.38 3.26 2.86
CA GLY A 32 -0.19 4.50 2.12
C GLY A 32 -1.33 5.50 2.35
N ARG A 33 -2.57 5.01 2.39
CA ARG A 33 -3.75 5.82 2.74
C ARG A 33 -3.74 6.30 4.18
N TRP A 34 -3.36 5.42 5.11
CA TRP A 34 -3.28 5.74 6.54
C TRP A 34 -2.18 6.77 6.83
N SER A 35 -0.98 6.57 6.30
CA SER A 35 0.20 7.43 6.54
C SER A 35 0.12 8.80 5.87
N TYR A 36 -0.70 8.96 4.83
CA TYR A 36 -0.92 10.25 4.18
C TYR A 36 -1.65 11.25 5.11
N ILE A 37 -2.58 10.76 5.93
CA ILE A 37 -3.29 11.57 6.92
C ILE A 37 -2.43 11.61 8.19
N GLY A 38 -1.64 12.67 8.35
CA GLY A 38 -0.67 12.83 9.45
C GLY A 38 -1.11 12.22 10.78
N GLY A 39 -0.54 11.06 11.11
CA GLY A 39 -0.65 10.42 12.43
C GLY A 39 -2.00 9.80 12.80
N GLY A 40 -2.78 9.27 11.85
CA GLY A 40 -3.91 8.35 12.14
C GLY A 40 -5.18 8.97 12.77
N SER A 41 -5.10 10.13 13.41
CA SER A 41 -6.18 10.67 14.24
C SER A 41 -7.43 11.13 13.46
N GLY A 42 -7.26 11.67 12.25
CA GLY A 42 -8.37 12.24 11.46
C GLY A 42 -9.13 11.23 10.60
N GLY A 43 -8.42 10.23 10.05
CA GLY A 43 -8.96 9.24 9.12
C GLY A 43 -9.74 8.11 9.82
N ASN A 44 -9.23 7.62 10.95
CA ASN A 44 -9.80 6.49 11.69
C ASN A 44 -11.24 6.75 12.18
N MET A 45 -11.54 7.98 12.61
CA MET A 45 -12.86 8.33 13.14
C MET A 45 -13.96 8.39 12.06
N PHE A 46 -13.62 8.88 10.86
CA PHE A 46 -14.55 8.87 9.73
C PHE A 46 -14.76 7.45 9.21
N ASN A 47 -13.72 6.62 9.28
CA ASN A 47 -13.78 5.21 8.91
C ASN A 47 -14.61 4.39 9.91
N GLN A 48 -14.53 4.67 11.22
CA GLN A 48 -15.44 4.13 12.25
C GLN A 48 -16.90 4.59 12.04
N LEU A 49 -17.10 5.84 11.62
CA LEU A 49 -18.42 6.37 11.25
C LEU A 49 -19.04 5.64 10.06
N LEU A 50 -18.23 5.30 9.05
CA LEU A 50 -18.68 4.56 7.87
C LEU A 50 -18.90 3.08 8.17
N ALA A 51 -18.06 2.46 9.01
CA ALA A 51 -18.19 1.07 9.42
C ALA A 51 -19.35 0.82 10.40
N SER A 52 -19.69 1.80 11.25
CA SER A 52 -20.75 1.65 12.27
C SER A 52 -22.18 1.73 11.73
N GLY A 53 -22.37 2.03 10.42
CA GLY A 53 -23.66 2.04 9.74
C GLY A 53 -24.64 3.14 10.15
N LYS A 54 -24.42 3.84 11.27
CA LYS A 54 -25.23 4.97 11.75
C LYS A 54 -24.40 6.25 11.81
N ILE A 55 -24.51 7.06 10.77
CA ILE A 55 -23.85 8.38 10.71
C ILE A 55 -24.73 9.41 11.43
N THR A 56 -24.30 9.88 12.60
CA THR A 56 -25.01 10.93 13.36
C THR A 56 -24.41 12.32 13.09
N LYS A 57 -25.25 13.37 13.12
CA LYS A 57 -24.83 14.78 12.87
C LYS A 57 -23.71 15.24 13.82
N THR A 58 -23.74 14.75 15.06
CA THR A 58 -22.74 15.00 16.10
C THR A 58 -21.38 14.38 15.76
N ALA A 59 -21.37 13.14 15.29
CA ALA A 59 -20.13 12.44 14.94
C ALA A 59 -19.47 13.05 13.68
N ILE A 60 -20.26 13.46 12.68
CA ILE A 60 -19.75 14.22 11.52
C ILE A 60 -19.11 15.53 11.99
N SER A 61 -19.80 16.30 12.84
CA SER A 61 -19.32 17.60 13.32
C SER A 61 -18.02 17.47 14.13
N GLN A 62 -17.89 16.39 14.90
CA GLN A 62 -16.69 16.12 15.70
C GLN A 62 -15.50 15.70 14.82
N ALA A 63 -15.74 14.89 13.77
CA ALA A 63 -14.72 14.54 12.78
C ALA A 63 -14.20 15.78 12.04
N LEU A 64 -15.11 16.62 11.54
CA LEU A 64 -14.76 17.88 10.86
C LEU A 64 -13.93 18.81 11.74
N ARG A 65 -14.29 18.94 13.03
CA ARG A 65 -13.56 19.80 13.98
C ARG A 65 -12.13 19.32 14.22
N ARG A 66 -11.90 18.00 14.25
CA ARG A 66 -10.56 17.42 14.46
C ARG A 66 -9.70 17.48 13.20
N MET A 67 -10.30 17.23 12.03
CA MET A 67 -9.58 17.34 10.74
C MET A 67 -9.11 18.78 10.46
N LYS A 68 -9.89 19.78 10.89
CA LYS A 68 -9.46 21.18 10.87
C LYS A 68 -8.29 21.45 11.81
N LYS A 69 -8.20 20.74 12.94
CA LYS A 69 -7.09 20.84 13.91
C LYS A 69 -5.81 20.18 13.39
N THR A 70 -5.92 19.18 12.53
CA THR A 70 -4.77 18.50 11.88
C THR A 70 -4.28 19.21 10.62
N GLY A 71 -4.81 20.39 10.28
CA GLY A 71 -4.33 21.20 9.16
C GLY A 71 -4.82 20.79 7.78
N ILE A 72 -5.83 19.91 7.68
CA ILE A 72 -6.40 19.50 6.38
C ILE A 72 -7.31 20.60 5.85
N THR A 73 -7.11 21.00 4.60
CA THR A 73 -7.92 22.04 3.97
C THR A 73 -9.26 21.49 3.49
N LYS A 74 -10.28 22.36 3.40
CA LYS A 74 -11.62 22.00 2.93
C LYS A 74 -11.63 21.31 1.53
N PRO A 75 -10.81 21.73 0.55
CA PRO A 75 -10.75 21.06 -0.76
C PRO A 75 -10.16 19.64 -0.69
N GLU A 76 -9.10 19.43 0.11
CA GLU A 76 -8.49 18.11 0.31
C GLU A 76 -9.47 17.13 0.96
N LEU A 77 -10.24 17.63 1.93
CA LEU A 77 -11.30 16.88 2.58
C LEU A 77 -12.41 16.47 1.60
N GLU A 78 -12.82 17.38 0.73
CA GLU A 78 -13.85 17.12 -0.28
C GLU A 78 -13.38 16.09 -1.31
N ALA A 79 -12.12 16.17 -1.76
CA ALA A 79 -11.52 15.19 -2.65
C ALA A 79 -11.49 13.78 -2.00
N TYR A 80 -11.13 13.70 -0.72
CA TYR A 80 -11.15 12.45 0.04
C TYR A 80 -12.56 11.85 0.16
N PHE A 81 -13.58 12.66 0.47
CA PHE A 81 -14.97 12.16 0.53
C PHE A 81 -15.51 11.73 -0.83
N ARG A 82 -15.19 12.47 -1.90
CA ARG A 82 -15.53 12.05 -3.27
C ARG A 82 -14.87 10.72 -3.62
N GLU A 83 -13.65 10.49 -3.15
CA GLU A 83 -12.96 9.21 -3.33
C GLU A 83 -13.62 8.06 -2.56
N ILE A 84 -14.01 8.26 -1.30
CA ILE A 84 -14.75 7.26 -0.52
C ILE A 84 -16.11 6.94 -1.17
N LEU A 85 -16.85 7.97 -1.59
CA LEU A 85 -18.18 7.83 -2.19
C LEU A 85 -18.15 7.18 -3.58
N SER A 86 -17.10 7.44 -4.36
CA SER A 86 -16.86 6.76 -5.65
C SER A 86 -16.35 5.32 -5.46
N GLY A 87 -15.73 5.02 -4.32
CA GLY A 87 -15.25 3.68 -3.94
C GLY A 87 -16.32 2.73 -3.40
N LYS A 88 -17.60 2.98 -3.68
CA LYS A 88 -18.83 2.39 -3.10
C LYS A 88 -18.93 0.85 -2.93
N ASN A 89 -17.92 0.05 -3.31
CA ASN A 89 -17.83 -1.39 -3.05
C ASN A 89 -16.36 -1.87 -3.01
N LYS A 90 -15.59 -1.54 -1.97
CA LYS A 90 -14.36 -2.30 -1.70
C LYS A 90 -14.42 -2.87 -0.29
N SER A 91 -14.28 -4.19 -0.26
CA SER A 91 -14.14 -5.08 0.90
C SER A 91 -13.20 -4.52 1.97
N GLY A 92 -13.17 -5.12 3.15
CA GLY A 92 -12.34 -4.73 4.31
C GLY A 92 -10.85 -4.41 4.04
N LEU A 93 -10.34 -4.75 2.84
CA LEU A 93 -9.06 -4.39 2.22
C LEU A 93 -8.83 -2.88 1.96
N ALA A 94 -9.81 -2.01 2.23
CA ALA A 94 -9.65 -0.55 2.07
C ALA A 94 -9.26 0.16 3.38
N PHE A 95 -9.24 -0.55 4.51
CA PHE A 95 -9.15 0.05 5.84
C PHE A 95 -7.88 -0.43 6.55
N CYS A 96 -7.09 0.52 7.06
CA CYS A 96 -5.95 0.26 7.94
C CYS A 96 -6.28 0.89 9.28
N THR A 97 -6.29 0.12 10.37
CA THR A 97 -6.39 0.70 11.72
C THR A 97 -5.06 1.36 12.11
N ASP A 98 -5.06 2.16 13.18
CA ASP A 98 -3.82 2.77 13.69
C ASP A 98 -2.82 1.71 14.14
N ASP A 99 -3.27 0.63 14.79
CA ASP A 99 -2.41 -0.49 15.19
C ASP A 99 -1.82 -1.23 13.99
N GLU A 100 -2.64 -1.49 12.95
CA GLU A 100 -2.14 -2.09 11.70
C GLU A 100 -1.18 -1.15 10.97
N GLY A 101 -1.48 0.15 10.93
CA GLY A 101 -0.65 1.17 10.30
C GLY A 101 0.71 1.28 10.97
N LEU A 102 0.74 1.38 12.30
CA LEU A 102 1.96 1.40 13.10
C LEU A 102 2.76 0.11 12.97
N LYS A 103 2.08 -1.04 12.90
CA LYS A 103 2.74 -2.33 12.67
C LYS A 103 3.42 -2.37 11.29
N ILE A 104 2.75 -1.91 10.23
CA ILE A 104 3.34 -1.81 8.89
C ILE A 104 4.51 -0.82 8.89
N ASP A 105 4.38 0.34 9.54
CA ASP A 105 5.46 1.33 9.70
C ASP A 105 6.67 0.72 10.41
N GLY A 106 6.45 -0.08 11.46
CA GLY A 106 7.51 -0.78 12.18
C GLY A 106 8.29 -1.74 11.27
N VAL A 107 7.59 -2.51 10.44
CA VAL A 107 8.21 -3.41 9.46
C VAL A 107 8.97 -2.63 8.37
N LEU A 108 8.39 -1.57 7.83
CA LEU A 108 9.06 -0.71 6.84
C LEU A 108 10.33 -0.09 7.43
N GLY A 109 10.26 0.37 8.68
CA GLY A 109 11.38 0.91 9.43
C GLY A 109 12.49 -0.12 9.61
N SER A 110 12.16 -1.33 10.08
CA SER A 110 13.15 -2.38 10.39
C SER A 110 13.79 -2.99 9.14
N VAL A 111 13.05 -3.14 8.05
CA VAL A 111 13.51 -3.82 6.83
C VAL A 111 14.19 -2.87 5.84
N LEU A 112 13.68 -1.64 5.70
CA LEU A 112 14.18 -0.72 4.66
C LEU A 112 14.93 0.48 5.22
N VAL A 113 14.51 1.04 6.35
CA VAL A 113 15.14 2.28 6.87
C VAL A 113 16.37 1.98 7.70
N SER A 114 16.25 1.12 8.72
CA SER A 114 17.35 0.75 9.63
C SER A 114 18.54 0.13 8.91
N PRO A 115 18.37 -0.76 7.91
CA PRO A 115 19.50 -1.32 7.16
C PRO A 115 20.07 -0.38 6.09
N GLY A 116 19.52 0.83 5.90
CA GLY A 116 20.05 1.85 5.01
C GLY A 116 19.46 1.87 3.59
N HIS A 117 18.43 1.07 3.28
CA HIS A 117 17.74 1.05 1.98
C HIS A 117 16.74 2.20 1.78
N LYS A 118 17.13 3.43 2.13
CA LYS A 118 16.27 4.63 2.09
C LYS A 118 15.70 4.92 0.70
N ALA A 119 16.43 4.60 -0.36
CA ALA A 119 15.96 4.78 -1.74
C ALA A 119 14.77 3.86 -2.08
N LEU A 120 14.78 2.60 -1.61
CA LEU A 120 13.65 1.67 -1.80
C LEU A 120 12.42 2.15 -1.02
N TYR A 121 12.63 2.62 0.21
CA TYR A 121 11.56 3.24 1.00
C TYR A 121 10.96 4.48 0.30
N ALA A 122 11.80 5.34 -0.28
CA ALA A 122 11.32 6.53 -1.00
C ALA A 122 10.42 6.16 -2.20
N VAL A 123 10.80 5.13 -2.97
CA VAL A 123 9.98 4.66 -4.11
C VAL A 123 8.64 4.08 -3.63
N LEU A 124 8.61 3.38 -2.48
CA LEU A 124 7.36 2.94 -1.86
C LEU A 124 6.49 4.11 -1.40
N VAL A 125 7.07 5.15 -0.81
CA VAL A 125 6.36 6.37 -0.41
C VAL A 125 5.74 7.03 -1.63
N GLU A 126 6.49 7.20 -2.72
CA GLU A 126 5.97 7.77 -3.97
C GLU A 126 4.80 6.95 -4.54
N ARG A 127 4.94 5.61 -4.53
CA ARG A 127 3.94 4.72 -5.11
C ARG A 127 2.69 4.56 -4.26
N TYR A 128 2.83 4.34 -2.96
CA TYR A 128 1.74 3.92 -2.08
C TYR A 128 1.16 5.07 -1.26
N ARG A 129 2.02 5.95 -0.71
CA ARG A 129 1.59 7.09 0.09
C ARG A 129 1.18 8.29 -0.77
N LEU A 130 2.01 8.67 -1.74
CA LEU A 130 1.72 9.76 -2.68
C LEU A 130 0.91 9.30 -3.91
N ARG A 131 0.71 7.98 -4.05
CA ARG A 131 -0.14 7.36 -5.08
C ARG A 131 0.23 7.74 -6.51
N LYS A 132 1.52 8.02 -6.76
CA LYS A 132 2.02 8.26 -8.11
C LYS A 132 1.95 6.98 -8.93
N SER A 133 1.59 7.11 -10.20
CA SER A 133 1.69 5.99 -11.13
C SER A 133 3.16 5.63 -11.40
N LYS A 134 3.44 4.36 -11.73
CA LYS A 134 4.79 3.93 -12.17
C LYS A 134 5.34 4.81 -13.29
N ARG A 135 4.48 5.22 -14.22
CA ARG A 135 4.80 6.16 -15.30
C ARG A 135 5.27 7.50 -14.74
N ARG A 136 4.51 8.12 -13.83
CA ARG A 136 4.86 9.42 -13.26
C ARG A 136 6.17 9.36 -12.49
N ILE A 137 6.40 8.30 -11.72
CA ILE A 137 7.67 8.09 -11.01
C ILE A 137 8.83 7.96 -12.00
N ALA A 138 8.64 7.24 -13.11
CA ALA A 138 9.66 7.09 -14.14
C ALA A 138 9.94 8.39 -14.91
N GLU A 139 8.93 9.22 -15.17
CA GLU A 139 9.08 10.56 -15.75
C GLU A 139 9.93 11.46 -14.83
N GLU A 140 9.59 11.53 -13.53
CA GLU A 140 10.35 12.31 -12.55
C GLU A 140 11.78 11.78 -12.35
N LEU A 141 11.98 10.46 -12.47
CA LEU A 141 13.32 9.87 -12.46
C LEU A 141 14.13 10.28 -13.69
N GLN A 142 13.51 10.33 -14.87
CA GLN A 142 14.15 10.77 -16.11
C GLN A 142 14.50 12.26 -16.07
N GLU A 143 13.64 13.10 -15.49
CA GLU A 143 13.93 14.53 -15.29
C GLU A 143 15.21 14.73 -14.45
N LYS A 144 15.46 13.87 -13.46
CA LYS A 144 16.67 13.89 -12.63
C LYS A 144 17.88 13.27 -13.33
N HIS A 145 17.65 12.35 -14.26
CA HIS A 145 18.67 11.58 -14.99
C HIS A 145 18.44 11.69 -16.51
N PRO A 146 18.70 12.88 -17.10
CA PRO A 146 18.47 13.12 -18.52
C PRO A 146 19.35 12.24 -19.43
N GLU A 147 20.43 11.67 -18.90
CA GLU A 147 21.30 10.71 -19.58
C GLU A 147 20.64 9.34 -19.80
N TRP A 148 19.57 9.02 -19.07
CA TRP A 148 18.83 7.78 -19.24
C TRP A 148 17.61 7.98 -20.14
N CYS A 149 17.38 7.02 -21.04
CA CYS A 149 16.12 6.97 -21.76
C CYS A 149 14.97 6.58 -20.80
N TYR A 150 13.76 7.08 -21.09
CA TYR A 150 12.55 6.79 -20.31
C TYR A 150 12.35 5.29 -20.03
N MET A 151 12.64 4.43 -21.02
CA MET A 151 12.48 2.98 -20.88
C MET A 151 13.40 2.38 -19.80
N THR A 152 14.62 2.92 -19.65
CA THR A 152 15.53 2.53 -18.56
C THR A 152 14.97 2.95 -17.21
N CYS A 153 14.46 4.18 -17.10
CA CYS A 153 13.83 4.68 -15.86
C CYS A 153 12.63 3.82 -15.46
N ARG A 154 11.75 3.50 -16.42
CA ARG A 154 10.57 2.64 -16.17
C ARG A 154 10.96 1.25 -15.65
N ARG A 155 11.92 0.59 -16.29
CA ARG A 155 12.41 -0.73 -15.86
C ARG A 155 13.04 -0.69 -14.46
N ARG A 156 13.79 0.37 -14.15
CA ARG A 156 14.37 0.58 -12.82
C ARG A 156 13.30 0.74 -11.75
N VAL A 157 12.29 1.58 -11.98
CA VAL A 157 11.17 1.77 -11.06
C VAL A 157 10.42 0.45 -10.82
N ASP A 158 10.16 -0.33 -11.88
CA ASP A 158 9.54 -1.65 -11.75
C ASP A 158 10.38 -2.61 -10.91
N THR A 159 11.70 -2.62 -11.13
CA THR A 159 12.64 -3.48 -10.39
C THR A 159 12.74 -3.08 -8.92
N TRP A 160 12.87 -1.78 -8.62
CA TRP A 160 12.97 -1.28 -7.26
C TRP A 160 11.69 -1.53 -6.45
N LEU A 161 10.52 -1.33 -7.06
CA LEU A 161 9.25 -1.67 -6.42
C LEU A 161 9.14 -3.16 -6.13
N SER A 162 9.48 -4.02 -7.11
CA SER A 162 9.40 -5.47 -6.95
C SER A 162 10.37 -5.97 -5.88
N LEU A 163 11.60 -5.44 -5.85
CA LEU A 163 12.60 -5.74 -4.82
C LEU A 163 12.09 -5.31 -3.44
N ALA A 164 11.61 -4.09 -3.29
CA ALA A 164 11.11 -3.59 -2.01
C ALA A 164 9.91 -4.42 -1.51
N GLU A 165 8.97 -4.77 -2.40
CA GLU A 165 7.84 -5.65 -2.08
C GLU A 165 8.30 -7.05 -1.64
N SER A 166 9.29 -7.63 -2.33
CA SER A 166 9.84 -8.94 -1.99
C SER A 166 10.52 -8.96 -0.61
N MET A 167 11.30 -7.92 -0.29
CA MET A 167 11.97 -7.79 1.01
C MET A 167 10.98 -7.65 2.17
N LEU A 168 9.82 -7.03 1.92
CA LEU A 168 8.81 -6.78 2.94
C LEU A 168 7.86 -7.96 3.14
N TYR A 169 7.67 -8.82 2.14
CA TYR A 169 6.63 -9.83 2.18
C TYR A 169 6.69 -10.74 3.41
N ALA A 170 7.81 -11.44 3.63
CA ALA A 170 7.95 -12.37 4.75
C ALA A 170 7.88 -11.67 6.13
N PRO A 171 8.63 -10.58 6.40
CA PRO A 171 8.51 -9.84 7.66
C PRO A 171 7.10 -9.29 7.92
N MET A 172 6.37 -8.91 6.86
CA MET A 172 5.00 -8.46 6.98
C MET A 172 4.04 -9.62 7.30
N CYS A 173 4.24 -10.79 6.69
CA CYS A 173 3.49 -12.00 7.04
C CYS A 173 3.68 -12.36 8.52
N ASP A 174 4.92 -12.34 9.01
CA ASP A 174 5.25 -12.62 10.40
C ASP A 174 4.60 -11.64 11.37
N ALA A 175 4.68 -10.33 11.10
CA ALA A 175 4.09 -9.29 11.93
C ALA A 175 2.56 -9.43 12.06
N PHE A 176 1.91 -9.91 11.01
CA PHE A 176 0.46 -10.12 10.97
C PHE A 176 0.03 -11.54 11.34
N GLY A 177 0.96 -12.43 11.70
CA GLY A 177 0.65 -13.84 12.00
C GLY A 177 -0.04 -14.55 10.83
N THR A 178 0.23 -14.10 9.61
CA THR A 178 -0.33 -14.70 8.40
C THR A 178 0.69 -15.72 7.92
N ASN A 179 0.39 -17.03 7.98
CA ASN A 179 1.31 -18.06 7.49
C ASN A 179 1.82 -17.65 6.09
N GLY A 180 3.14 -17.45 5.93
CA GLY A 180 3.75 -17.24 4.61
C GLY A 180 3.41 -18.38 3.64
N ASP A 181 3.17 -19.58 4.20
CA ASP A 181 2.74 -20.77 3.48
C ASP A 181 1.26 -20.78 3.06
N ARG A 182 0.45 -19.81 3.50
CA ARG A 182 -1.01 -19.80 3.24
C ARG A 182 -1.36 -19.68 1.76
N PHE A 183 -0.42 -19.20 0.95
CA PHE A 183 -0.58 -19.06 -0.51
C PHE A 183 0.21 -20.13 -1.29
N TYR A 184 0.82 -21.11 -0.60
CA TYR A 184 1.30 -22.31 -1.28
C TYR A 184 0.09 -23.16 -1.65
N LEU A 185 -0.13 -23.38 -2.95
CA LEU A 185 -0.92 -24.51 -3.43
C LEU A 185 -0.20 -25.77 -2.97
N GLN A 186 -0.75 -26.46 -1.96
CA GLN A 186 -0.16 -27.70 -1.42
C GLN A 186 -0.25 -28.88 -2.39
N SER A 187 -1.10 -28.77 -3.42
CA SER A 187 -1.20 -29.74 -4.51
C SER A 187 -1.80 -29.08 -5.76
N GLU A 188 -1.37 -29.53 -6.94
CA GLU A 188 -2.06 -29.23 -8.20
C GLU A 188 -3.46 -29.87 -8.19
N PRO A 189 -4.46 -29.26 -8.85
CA PRO A 189 -5.76 -29.92 -8.99
C PRO A 189 -5.60 -31.18 -9.84
N GLU A 190 -5.88 -32.34 -9.24
CA GLU A 190 -5.99 -33.60 -9.99
C GLU A 190 -7.07 -33.44 -11.05
N THR A 191 -6.67 -33.60 -12.30
CA THR A 191 -7.57 -33.54 -13.46
C THR A 191 -8.32 -34.87 -13.50
N ALA A 192 -9.63 -34.82 -13.23
CA ALA A 192 -10.54 -35.96 -13.39
C ALA A 192 -10.79 -36.27 -14.87
#